data_AF-F9EGI3-F1
#
_entry.id   AF-F9EGI3-F1
#
_cell.length_a   1.000
_cell.length_b   1.000
_cell.length_c   1.000
_cell.angle_alpha   90.00
_cell.angle_beta   90.00
_cell.angle_gamma   90.00
#
_symmetry.space_group_name_H-M   'P 1'
#
loop_
_entity.id
_entity.type
_entity.pdbx_description
1 polymer ?
#
loop_
_entity_poly.entity_id
_entity_poly.type
_entity_poly.pdbx_seq_one_letter_code
_entity_poly.pdbx_strand_id
1 'polypeptide(L)'
;MTAAALPTGSVLTTSSAGARAVAARHAARDRDGRVQQVLALSALMMYLTVAAWLSAHDLVFPDAMSRVANGYYVLFSRDPHLAAIGFVWNPLPSLLTMPLLLATPLWPALAGHALAGCIVSSLCGAYTVGRFHGLTRDLGAGPATAAALTVLMAVHPLVLLSAATGASEAMLLAVCVYTARHLLRWLQTDDPWALVHVGLGTGLAYLVRYEALAIGVSVGLLVLCVSLLRARRRSRPWTVSLLDVTLAVTPLAATFALWSLASRIIMGSWLETFTSQYGNSAQVGTARETIDAVTGGTGMGHAAAYLLAQLVHTAPLAPPLLLFALVAAWVRADARILAPTVVLGAVLGFQELTFLFGMSFGWMRFQIAAVPLGLLAAACLCGAVRSAGLRSDGHRLPAAFVTLLLVVGLTIAMPLAWIGEADPLLAREETLARESASAGQYVMTDRIASDIDAMSLPDGSVVTDVAYSFAVVLASDRPKQFVITPDRDFTVALNDPGGYGVRFALVTSRQDSSADAVATRYPGIFDDGGGVATLARQWQDDSGFTWRLYRFDDETPSD
;
A
#
# COMPACT_ATOMS: atom_id res chain seq x y z
N MET A 1 -46.29 17.77 -68.56
CA MET A 1 -44.91 17.66 -68.04
C MET A 1 -44.91 18.31 -66.67
N THR A 2 -44.86 17.50 -65.61
CA THR A 2 -45.01 17.93 -64.21
C THR A 2 -43.95 17.22 -63.37
N ALA A 3 -43.31 18.01 -62.48
CA ALA A 3 -42.50 17.65 -61.31
C ALA A 3 -41.15 16.93 -61.60
N ALA A 4 -40.07 17.08 -60.82
CA ALA A 4 -39.95 17.52 -59.43
C ALA A 4 -38.60 18.21 -59.16
N ALA A 5 -38.60 19.21 -58.28
CA ALA A 5 -37.41 19.80 -57.68
C ALA A 5 -37.01 19.00 -56.42
N LEU A 6 -35.71 18.75 -56.29
CA LEU A 6 -35.06 18.08 -55.15
C LEU A 6 -35.17 18.94 -53.88
N PRO A 7 -35.39 18.35 -52.69
CA PRO A 7 -35.30 19.09 -51.43
C PRO A 7 -33.83 19.30 -51.06
N THR A 8 -33.40 20.56 -51.09
CA THR A 8 -32.16 21.05 -50.50
C THR A 8 -32.17 20.85 -48.97
N GLY A 9 -31.02 20.43 -48.45
CA GLY A 9 -30.83 19.94 -47.09
C GLY A 9 -31.31 20.87 -45.98
N SER A 10 -31.93 20.25 -44.97
CA SER A 10 -32.10 20.83 -43.65
C SER A 10 -30.74 20.92 -42.97
N VAL A 11 -30.17 22.12 -42.96
CA VAL A 11 -29.13 22.48 -41.99
C VAL A 11 -29.73 22.32 -40.60
N LEU A 12 -29.26 21.33 -39.84
CA LEU A 12 -29.54 21.17 -38.42
C LEU A 12 -29.04 22.42 -37.68
N THR A 13 -29.90 23.43 -37.55
CA THR A 13 -29.69 24.52 -36.60
C THR A 13 -29.82 23.93 -35.20
N THR A 14 -28.68 23.58 -34.59
CA THR A 14 -28.61 23.38 -33.14
C THR A 14 -29.14 24.66 -32.49
N SER A 15 -30.26 24.57 -31.78
CA SER A 15 -30.84 25.75 -31.14
C SER A 15 -29.81 26.40 -30.21
N SER A 16 -29.80 27.73 -30.14
CA SER A 16 -28.88 28.47 -29.26
C SER A 16 -28.96 28.03 -27.78
N ALA A 17 -30.06 27.40 -27.38
CA ALA A 17 -30.23 26.77 -26.08
C ALA A 17 -29.46 25.43 -25.95
N GLY A 18 -29.46 24.61 -27.00
CA GLY A 18 -28.66 23.38 -27.07
C GLY A 18 -27.16 23.65 -27.04
N ALA A 19 -26.69 24.64 -27.80
CA ALA A 19 -25.29 25.07 -27.79
C ALA A 19 -24.86 25.61 -26.41
N ARG A 20 -25.71 26.43 -25.76
CA ARG A 20 -25.47 26.94 -24.40
C ARG A 20 -25.45 25.83 -23.34
N ALA A 21 -26.33 24.83 -23.45
CA ALA A 21 -26.35 23.69 -22.53
C ALA A 21 -25.11 22.79 -22.68
N VAL A 22 -24.65 22.57 -23.91
CA VAL A 22 -23.41 21.85 -24.18
C VAL A 22 -22.19 22.62 -23.66
N ALA A 23 -22.12 23.94 -23.90
CA ALA A 23 -21.05 24.79 -23.39
C ALA A 23 -21.02 24.82 -21.85
N ALA A 24 -22.19 24.92 -21.20
CA ALA A 24 -22.30 24.88 -19.74
C ALA A 24 -21.84 23.53 -19.14
N ARG A 25 -22.14 22.41 -19.81
CA ARG A 25 -21.66 21.07 -19.39
C ARG A 25 -20.15 20.93 -19.55
N HIS A 26 -19.57 21.45 -20.63
CA HIS A 26 -18.12 21.48 -20.81
C HIS A 26 -17.44 22.36 -19.75
N ALA A 27 -17.92 23.58 -19.55
CA ALA A 27 -17.41 24.48 -18.52
C ALA A 27 -17.51 23.89 -17.10
N ALA A 28 -18.59 23.15 -16.80
CA ALA A 28 -18.74 22.47 -15.52
C ALA A 28 -17.74 21.31 -15.36
N ARG A 29 -17.49 20.52 -16.42
CA ARG A 29 -16.48 19.46 -16.42
C ARG A 29 -15.06 20.02 -16.28
N ASP A 30 -14.76 21.12 -16.95
CA ASP A 30 -13.46 21.78 -16.85
C ASP A 30 -13.22 22.32 -15.44
N ARG A 31 -14.24 22.93 -14.81
CA ARG A 31 -14.16 23.37 -13.41
C ARG A 31 -13.91 22.20 -12.46
N ASP A 32 -14.63 21.10 -12.62
CA ASP A 32 -14.47 19.89 -11.80
C ASP A 32 -13.06 19.29 -11.97
N GLY A 33 -12.55 19.26 -13.20
CA GLY A 33 -11.18 18.83 -13.52
C GLY A 33 -10.11 19.72 -12.86
N ARG A 34 -10.32 21.04 -12.85
CA ARG A 34 -9.41 21.98 -12.15
C ARG A 34 -9.44 21.79 -10.64
N VAL A 35 -10.62 21.63 -10.04
CA VAL A 35 -10.74 21.33 -8.59
C VAL A 35 -10.03 20.03 -8.25
N GLN A 36 -10.20 19.00 -9.07
CA GLN A 36 -9.51 17.72 -8.91
C GLN A 36 -7.99 17.88 -8.91
N GLN A 37 -7.45 18.66 -9.86
CA GLN A 37 -6.02 18.94 -9.96
C GLN A 37 -5.50 19.74 -8.76
N VAL A 38 -6.22 20.77 -8.34
CA VAL A 38 -5.85 21.57 -7.17
C VAL A 38 -5.81 20.71 -5.92
N LEU A 39 -6.84 19.90 -5.66
CA LEU A 39 -6.88 18.99 -4.51
C LEU A 39 -5.71 17.99 -4.53
N ALA A 40 -5.42 17.40 -5.69
CA ALA A 40 -4.30 16.46 -5.82
C ALA A 40 -2.95 17.13 -5.59
N LEU A 41 -2.71 18.31 -6.17
CA LEU A 41 -1.45 19.05 -5.99
C LEU A 41 -1.29 19.58 -4.56
N SER A 42 -2.36 20.08 -3.93
CA SER A 42 -2.35 20.48 -2.52
C SER A 42 -2.04 19.30 -1.61
N ALA A 43 -2.65 18.14 -1.87
CA ALA A 43 -2.36 16.92 -1.13
C ALA A 43 -0.90 16.46 -1.34
N LEU A 44 -0.39 16.51 -2.58
CA LEU A 44 1.02 16.18 -2.86
C LEU A 44 1.98 17.04 -2.05
N MET A 45 1.78 18.35 -2.05
CA MET A 45 2.63 19.28 -1.28
C MET A 45 2.55 18.98 0.22
N MET A 46 1.36 18.71 0.74
CA MET A 46 1.17 18.33 2.13
C MET A 46 1.89 17.02 2.47
N TYR A 47 1.68 15.96 1.69
CA TYR A 47 2.29 14.64 1.94
C TYR A 47 3.81 14.69 1.81
N LEU A 48 4.36 15.41 0.83
CA LEU A 48 5.82 15.60 0.71
C LEU A 48 6.39 16.39 1.88
N THR A 49 5.67 17.40 2.39
CA THR A 49 6.10 18.18 3.56
C THR A 49 6.14 17.30 4.80
N VAL A 50 5.09 16.49 5.03
CA VAL A 50 5.04 15.54 6.15
C VAL A 50 6.12 14.46 5.99
N ALA A 51 6.30 13.92 4.79
CA ALA A 51 7.33 12.93 4.48
C ALA A 51 8.73 13.44 4.80
N ALA A 52 9.05 14.66 4.36
CA ALA A 52 10.33 15.30 4.65
C ALA A 52 10.51 15.53 6.16
N TRP A 53 9.44 15.92 6.87
CA TRP A 53 9.49 16.09 8.33
C TRP A 53 9.71 14.76 9.05
N LEU A 54 8.97 13.70 8.71
CA LEU A 54 9.12 12.37 9.30
C LEU A 54 10.52 11.79 9.05
N SER A 55 10.98 11.86 7.80
CA SER A 55 12.32 11.39 7.39
C SER A 55 13.42 12.15 8.13
N ALA A 56 13.29 13.46 8.31
CA ALA A 56 14.26 14.28 9.06
C ALA A 56 14.28 14.03 10.58
N HIS A 57 13.30 13.30 11.13
CA HIS A 57 13.23 12.93 12.55
C HIS A 57 13.35 11.41 12.74
N ASP A 58 13.87 10.70 11.74
CA ASP A 58 14.06 9.24 11.78
C ASP A 58 12.80 8.42 12.08
N LEU A 59 11.62 9.01 11.80
CA LEU A 59 10.32 8.35 11.92
C LEU A 59 10.07 7.49 10.68
N VAL A 60 10.83 6.41 10.56
CA VAL A 60 10.87 5.52 9.40
C VAL A 60 10.25 4.16 9.75
N PHE A 61 9.36 3.70 8.89
CA PHE A 61 8.75 2.38 9.05
C PHE A 61 9.69 1.30 8.49
N PRO A 62 10.04 0.27 9.27
CA PRO A 62 11.00 -0.76 8.82
C PRO A 62 10.58 -1.49 7.53
N ASP A 63 9.28 -1.75 7.35
CA ASP A 63 8.77 -2.42 6.17
C ASP A 63 8.81 -1.52 4.91
N ALA A 64 8.68 -0.19 5.07
CA ALA A 64 8.83 0.77 4.00
C ALA A 64 10.30 0.91 3.59
N MET A 65 11.20 1.02 4.57
CA MET A 65 12.64 1.12 4.32
C MET A 65 13.21 -0.15 3.67
N SER A 66 12.81 -1.34 4.12
CA SER A 66 13.24 -2.60 3.49
C SER A 66 12.82 -2.72 2.01
N ARG A 67 11.66 -2.15 1.62
CA ARG A 67 11.26 -2.08 0.20
C ARG A 67 12.12 -1.12 -0.61
N VAL A 68 12.57 -0.01 -0.01
CA VAL A 68 13.58 0.88 -0.61
C VAL A 68 14.91 0.13 -0.76
N ALA A 69 15.30 -0.64 0.26
CA ALA A 69 16.51 -1.44 0.26
C ALA A 69 16.53 -2.47 -0.87
N ASN A 70 15.43 -3.20 -1.06
CA ASN A 70 15.26 -4.13 -2.17
C ASN A 70 15.46 -3.47 -3.54
N GLY A 71 14.93 -2.25 -3.74
CA GLY A 71 15.17 -1.49 -4.97
C GLY A 71 16.63 -1.02 -5.10
N TYR A 72 17.27 -0.69 -3.98
CA TYR A 72 18.66 -0.24 -3.92
C TYR A 72 19.65 -1.37 -4.27
N TYR A 73 19.42 -2.58 -3.77
CA TYR A 73 20.31 -3.72 -4.02
C TYR A 73 20.39 -4.09 -5.49
N VAL A 74 19.29 -3.94 -6.24
CA VAL A 74 19.29 -4.15 -7.70
C VAL A 74 20.28 -3.22 -8.42
N LEU A 75 20.55 -2.04 -7.86
CA LEU A 75 21.33 -0.97 -8.49
C LEU A 75 22.76 -0.85 -7.95
N PHE A 76 22.94 -0.97 -6.63
CA PHE A 76 24.16 -0.53 -5.94
C PHE A 76 24.80 -1.59 -5.03
N SER A 77 24.24 -2.80 -4.92
CA SER A 77 24.91 -3.87 -4.17
C SER A 77 26.22 -4.31 -4.83
N ARG A 78 26.95 -5.21 -4.15
CA ARG A 78 28.15 -5.87 -4.69
C ARG A 78 27.83 -6.72 -5.93
N ASP A 79 26.70 -7.42 -5.93
CA ASP A 79 26.18 -8.24 -7.05
C ASP A 79 24.84 -7.66 -7.58
N PRO A 80 24.87 -6.56 -8.37
CA PRO A 80 23.64 -5.90 -8.81
C PRO A 80 22.92 -6.72 -9.89
N HIS A 81 21.72 -7.17 -9.60
CA HIS A 81 20.87 -7.89 -10.55
C HIS A 81 19.39 -7.80 -10.16
N LEU A 82 18.48 -7.98 -11.12
CA LEU A 82 17.04 -7.75 -10.88
C LEU A 82 16.45 -8.69 -9.82
N ALA A 83 16.95 -9.91 -9.68
CA ALA A 83 16.47 -10.84 -8.66
C ALA A 83 16.84 -10.44 -7.22
N ALA A 84 17.78 -9.49 -7.04
CA ALA A 84 18.13 -8.94 -5.74
C ALA A 84 16.99 -8.11 -5.11
N ILE A 85 15.91 -7.84 -5.86
CA ILE A 85 14.70 -7.18 -5.36
C ILE A 85 13.95 -7.99 -4.28
N GLY A 86 14.26 -9.28 -4.15
CA GLY A 86 13.60 -10.19 -3.22
C GLY A 86 12.21 -10.65 -3.67
N PHE A 87 11.78 -11.80 -3.13
CA PHE A 87 10.52 -12.46 -3.51
C PHE A 87 9.52 -12.63 -2.37
N VAL A 88 9.88 -12.21 -1.15
CA VAL A 88 9.01 -12.24 0.03
C VAL A 88 7.81 -11.31 -0.14
N TRP A 89 8.05 -10.11 -0.67
CA TRP A 89 7.03 -9.09 -0.91
C TRP A 89 6.79 -8.90 -2.41
N ASN A 90 5.60 -8.44 -2.78
CA ASN A 90 5.27 -8.12 -4.15
C ASN A 90 6.14 -6.93 -4.64
N PRO A 91 6.53 -6.91 -5.93
CA PRO A 91 7.70 -6.14 -6.35
C PRO A 91 7.42 -4.67 -6.65
N LEU A 92 6.17 -4.27 -6.89
CA LEU A 92 5.88 -2.94 -7.45
C LEU A 92 6.35 -1.79 -6.56
N PRO A 93 6.19 -1.83 -5.22
CA PRO A 93 6.72 -0.79 -4.35
C PRO A 93 8.23 -0.60 -4.51
N SER A 94 9.01 -1.68 -4.55
CA SER A 94 10.47 -1.62 -4.74
C SER A 94 10.87 -1.22 -6.16
N LEU A 95 10.15 -1.68 -7.18
CA LEU A 95 10.42 -1.29 -8.57
C LEU A 95 10.21 0.21 -8.79
N LEU A 96 9.21 0.81 -8.16
CA LEU A 96 8.89 2.23 -8.34
C LEU A 96 9.85 3.16 -7.60
N THR A 97 10.63 2.68 -6.63
CA THR A 97 11.69 3.49 -5.99
C THR A 97 12.95 3.53 -6.84
N MET A 98 13.23 2.51 -7.67
CA MET A 98 14.46 2.40 -8.46
C MET A 98 14.80 3.66 -9.29
N PRO A 99 13.86 4.29 -10.05
CA PRO A 99 14.18 5.49 -10.81
C PRO A 99 14.66 6.65 -9.95
N LEU A 100 14.13 6.77 -8.72
CA LEU A 100 14.56 7.80 -7.76
C LEU A 100 15.92 7.43 -7.17
N LEU A 101 16.13 6.15 -6.85
CA LEU A 101 17.38 5.66 -6.26
C LEU A 101 18.59 5.83 -7.19
N LEU A 102 18.41 5.94 -8.51
CA LEU A 102 19.50 6.32 -9.42
C LEU A 102 20.14 7.67 -9.04
N ALA A 103 19.42 8.55 -8.36
CA ALA A 103 19.92 9.83 -7.86
C ALA A 103 20.53 9.76 -6.45
N THR A 104 20.59 8.59 -5.80
CA THR A 104 21.17 8.43 -4.46
C THR A 104 22.60 8.96 -4.34
N PRO A 105 23.51 8.82 -5.33
CA PRO A 105 24.84 9.43 -5.24
C PRO A 105 24.85 10.96 -5.10
N LEU A 106 23.77 11.63 -5.50
CA LEU A 106 23.59 13.07 -5.36
C LEU A 106 22.79 13.43 -4.10
N TRP A 107 21.90 12.54 -3.66
CA TRP A 107 21.05 12.72 -2.49
C TRP A 107 20.91 11.41 -1.69
N PRO A 108 21.86 11.11 -0.79
CA PRO A 108 21.91 9.84 -0.06
C PRO A 108 20.65 9.52 0.74
N ALA A 109 19.94 10.54 1.24
CA ALA A 109 18.69 10.36 1.99
C ALA A 109 17.58 9.66 1.20
N LEU A 110 17.66 9.61 -0.15
CA LEU A 110 16.76 8.80 -0.98
C LEU A 110 16.79 7.32 -0.58
N ALA A 111 17.97 6.80 -0.22
CA ALA A 111 18.17 5.45 0.30
C ALA A 111 18.19 5.44 1.83
N GLY A 112 19.13 6.17 2.45
CA GLY A 112 19.44 6.08 3.89
C GLY A 112 18.29 6.44 4.84
N HIS A 113 17.38 7.34 4.46
CA HIS A 113 16.19 7.69 5.26
C HIS A 113 14.89 7.35 4.52
N ALA A 114 14.92 6.36 3.63
CA ALA A 114 13.78 5.84 2.87
C ALA A 114 12.99 6.88 2.05
N LEU A 115 13.57 8.06 1.76
CA LEU A 115 12.84 9.17 1.13
C LEU A 115 12.32 8.83 -0.27
N ALA A 116 12.99 7.94 -1.01
CA ALA A 116 12.50 7.44 -2.29
C ALA A 116 11.13 6.75 -2.13
N GLY A 117 10.95 5.94 -1.08
CA GLY A 117 9.68 5.32 -0.72
C GLY A 117 8.62 6.36 -0.41
N CYS A 118 8.95 7.35 0.43
CA CYS A 118 8.04 8.42 0.84
C CYS A 118 7.55 9.28 -0.34
N ILE A 119 8.42 9.56 -1.32
CA ILE A 119 8.05 10.27 -2.55
C ILE A 119 7.05 9.45 -3.36
N VAL A 120 7.31 8.15 -3.55
CA VAL A 120 6.42 7.25 -4.28
C VAL A 120 5.04 7.16 -3.59
N SER A 121 5.01 6.95 -2.27
CA SER A 121 3.75 6.90 -1.52
C SER A 121 3.00 8.24 -1.59
N SER A 122 3.71 9.37 -1.57
CA SER A 122 3.12 10.71 -1.65
C SER A 122 2.45 10.95 -3.00
N LEU A 123 3.10 10.52 -4.09
CA LEU A 123 2.55 10.57 -5.44
C LEU A 123 1.28 9.69 -5.56
N CYS A 124 1.31 8.48 -4.98
CA CYS A 124 0.14 7.60 -4.92
C CYS A 124 -1.00 8.20 -4.08
N GLY A 125 -0.70 8.81 -2.94
CA GLY A 125 -1.67 9.52 -2.10
C GLY A 125 -2.33 10.69 -2.85
N ALA A 126 -1.53 11.55 -3.49
CA ALA A 126 -2.04 12.66 -4.29
C ALA A 126 -2.92 12.19 -5.46
N TYR A 127 -2.52 11.11 -6.14
CA TYR A 127 -3.32 10.48 -7.18
C TYR A 127 -4.65 9.96 -6.62
N THR A 128 -4.62 9.31 -5.46
CA THR A 128 -5.81 8.82 -4.74
C THR A 128 -6.78 9.96 -4.48
N VAL A 129 -6.32 11.07 -3.91
CA VAL A 129 -7.14 12.27 -3.60
C VAL A 129 -7.86 12.78 -4.85
N GLY A 130 -7.12 12.94 -5.96
CA GLY A 130 -7.71 13.38 -7.22
C GLY A 130 -8.75 12.40 -7.77
N ARG A 131 -8.44 11.09 -7.80
CA ARG A 131 -9.39 10.10 -8.34
C ARG A 131 -10.60 9.90 -7.44
N PHE A 132 -10.40 9.98 -6.12
CA PHE A 132 -11.43 9.91 -5.10
C PHE A 132 -12.44 11.05 -5.27
N HIS A 133 -11.97 12.28 -5.51
CA HIS A 133 -12.85 13.41 -5.78
C HIS A 133 -13.84 13.09 -6.89
N GLY A 134 -13.36 12.72 -8.07
CA GLY A 134 -14.29 12.43 -9.16
C GLY A 134 -15.10 11.14 -8.93
N LEU A 135 -14.65 10.18 -8.12
CA LEU A 135 -15.47 9.03 -7.71
C LEU A 135 -16.67 9.46 -6.84
N THR A 136 -16.47 10.39 -5.89
CA THR A 136 -17.58 10.97 -5.12
C THR A 136 -18.57 11.73 -6.02
N ARG A 137 -18.08 12.40 -7.07
CA ARG A 137 -18.90 13.07 -8.09
C ARG A 137 -19.70 12.07 -8.93
N ASP A 138 -19.08 10.96 -9.34
CA ASP A 138 -19.72 9.89 -10.11
C ASP A 138 -20.82 9.17 -9.30
N LEU A 139 -20.67 9.11 -7.97
CA LEU A 139 -21.71 8.64 -7.03
C LEU A 139 -22.84 9.65 -6.80
N GLY A 140 -22.68 10.90 -7.28
CA GLY A 140 -23.74 11.90 -7.31
C GLY A 140 -23.64 12.97 -6.22
N ALA A 141 -22.54 13.04 -5.46
CA ALA A 141 -22.30 14.15 -4.53
C ALA A 141 -22.23 15.51 -5.27
N GLY A 142 -22.71 16.58 -4.64
CA GLY A 142 -22.53 17.94 -5.17
C GLY A 142 -21.05 18.38 -5.13
N PRO A 143 -20.63 19.40 -5.91
CA PRO A 143 -19.21 19.80 -5.98
C PRO A 143 -18.60 20.16 -4.62
N ALA A 144 -19.32 20.92 -3.79
CA ALA A 144 -18.86 21.30 -2.46
C ALA A 144 -18.73 20.09 -1.51
N THR A 145 -19.73 19.21 -1.51
CA THR A 145 -19.70 17.96 -0.72
C THR A 145 -18.55 17.05 -1.17
N ALA A 146 -18.37 16.88 -2.48
CA ALA A 146 -17.29 16.09 -3.04
C ALA A 146 -15.92 16.65 -2.62
N ALA A 147 -15.73 17.98 -2.70
CA ALA A 147 -14.51 18.62 -2.22
C ALA A 147 -14.32 18.41 -0.71
N ALA A 148 -15.36 18.61 0.12
CA ALA A 148 -15.28 18.40 1.56
C ALA A 148 -14.92 16.97 1.95
N LEU A 149 -15.60 15.96 1.37
CA LEU A 149 -15.29 14.54 1.60
C LEU A 149 -13.89 14.17 1.11
N THR A 150 -13.42 14.80 0.02
CA THR A 150 -12.05 14.61 -0.48
C THR A 150 -11.01 15.21 0.45
N VAL A 151 -11.27 16.40 1.01
CA VAL A 151 -10.38 17.01 2.01
C VAL A 151 -10.32 16.13 3.25
N LEU A 152 -11.48 15.70 3.78
CA LEU A 152 -11.56 14.78 4.93
C LEU A 152 -10.76 13.51 4.70
N MET A 153 -10.84 12.92 3.50
CA MET A 153 -9.99 11.80 3.10
C MET A 153 -8.51 12.15 3.18
N ALA A 154 -8.14 13.27 2.56
CA ALA A 154 -6.74 13.63 2.36
C ALA A 154 -6.01 13.89 3.67
N VAL A 155 -6.70 14.49 4.65
CA VAL A 155 -6.13 14.80 5.97
C VAL A 155 -6.33 13.70 7.01
N HIS A 156 -7.09 12.64 6.68
CA HIS A 156 -7.31 11.53 7.59
C HIS A 156 -5.97 10.90 8.00
N PRO A 157 -5.68 10.68 9.29
CA PRO A 157 -4.35 10.30 9.74
C PRO A 157 -3.81 9.04 9.05
N LEU A 158 -4.60 7.97 8.97
CA LEU A 158 -4.19 6.74 8.27
C LEU A 158 -3.80 6.98 6.80
N VAL A 159 -4.49 7.89 6.11
CA VAL A 159 -4.23 8.20 4.69
C VAL A 159 -3.00 9.10 4.58
N LEU A 160 -2.90 10.11 5.45
CA LEU A 160 -1.80 11.06 5.48
C LEU A 160 -0.49 10.37 5.84
N LEU A 161 -0.46 9.57 6.91
CA LEU A 161 0.71 8.82 7.34
C LEU A 161 1.11 7.79 6.28
N SER A 162 0.17 6.98 5.78
CA SER A 162 0.47 6.01 4.72
C SER A 162 1.01 6.67 3.44
N ALA A 163 0.54 7.87 3.10
CA ALA A 163 1.05 8.63 1.96
C ALA A 163 2.43 9.22 2.22
N ALA A 164 2.82 9.47 3.47
CA ALA A 164 4.06 10.15 3.82
C ALA A 164 5.21 9.22 4.24
N THR A 165 4.96 7.96 4.60
CA THR A 165 5.97 7.06 5.21
C THR A 165 6.61 6.06 4.25
N GLY A 166 6.23 6.04 2.97
CA GLY A 166 6.66 4.99 2.03
C GLY A 166 5.88 3.68 2.15
N ALA A 167 4.82 3.68 2.97
CA ALA A 167 3.94 2.54 3.17
C ALA A 167 3.23 2.12 1.87
N SER A 168 3.18 0.81 1.62
CA SER A 168 2.54 0.25 0.41
C SER A 168 1.03 0.48 0.34
N GLU A 169 0.39 0.80 1.46
CA GLU A 169 -1.04 1.06 1.63
C GLU A 169 -1.51 2.23 0.77
N ALA A 170 -0.71 3.29 0.65
CA ALA A 170 -1.03 4.43 -0.22
C ALA A 170 -1.08 4.02 -1.70
N MET A 171 -0.16 3.15 -2.12
CA MET A 171 -0.13 2.61 -3.47
C MET A 171 -1.29 1.65 -3.72
N LEU A 172 -1.61 0.77 -2.76
CA LEU A 172 -2.77 -0.12 -2.86
C LEU A 172 -4.05 0.71 -2.97
N LEU A 173 -4.20 1.74 -2.15
CA LEU A 173 -5.37 2.61 -2.15
C LEU A 173 -5.52 3.37 -3.49
N ALA A 174 -4.42 3.85 -4.07
CA ALA A 174 -4.41 4.49 -5.39
C ALA A 174 -4.96 3.56 -6.48
N VAL A 175 -4.51 2.31 -6.49
CA VAL A 175 -4.96 1.30 -7.45
C VAL A 175 -6.40 0.86 -7.16
N CYS A 176 -6.80 0.75 -5.90
CA CYS A 176 -8.18 0.44 -5.51
C CYS A 176 -9.17 1.52 -5.97
N VAL A 177 -8.87 2.81 -5.74
CA VAL A 177 -9.74 3.91 -6.18
C VAL A 177 -9.81 3.99 -7.70
N TYR A 178 -8.69 3.74 -8.39
CA TYR A 178 -8.67 3.61 -9.85
C TYR A 178 -9.59 2.49 -10.33
N THR A 179 -9.41 1.28 -9.79
CA THR A 179 -10.18 0.09 -10.16
C THR A 179 -11.67 0.29 -9.88
N ALA A 180 -12.02 0.79 -8.68
CA ALA A 180 -13.39 1.08 -8.29
C ALA A 180 -14.05 2.08 -9.23
N ARG A 181 -13.33 3.12 -9.67
CA ARG A 181 -13.88 4.11 -10.59
C ARG A 181 -14.15 3.56 -11.97
N HIS A 182 -13.25 2.75 -12.52
CA HIS A 182 -13.46 2.12 -13.82
C HIS A 182 -14.55 1.05 -13.75
N LEU A 183 -14.62 0.27 -12.67
CA LEU A 183 -15.72 -0.67 -12.44
C LEU A 183 -17.07 0.06 -12.34
N LEU A 184 -17.13 1.20 -11.64
CA LEU A 184 -18.33 2.04 -11.58
C LEU A 184 -18.74 2.51 -12.99
N ARG A 185 -17.80 2.94 -13.83
CA ARG A 185 -18.09 3.35 -15.22
C ARG A 185 -18.65 2.20 -16.04
N TRP A 186 -18.11 0.98 -15.91
CA TRP A 186 -18.68 -0.20 -16.55
C TRP A 186 -20.10 -0.51 -16.06
N LEU A 187 -20.35 -0.37 -14.75
CA LEU A 187 -21.70 -0.52 -14.19
C LEU A 187 -22.69 0.52 -14.74
N GLN A 188 -22.23 1.71 -15.16
CA GLN A 188 -23.08 2.74 -15.75
C GLN A 188 -23.26 2.60 -17.26
N THR A 189 -22.21 2.24 -17.99
CA THR A 189 -22.14 2.40 -19.45
C THR A 189 -22.14 1.10 -20.23
N ASP A 190 -21.90 -0.04 -19.58
CA ASP A 190 -21.69 -1.34 -20.25
C ASP A 190 -20.50 -1.30 -21.24
N ASP A 191 -19.55 -0.38 -21.05
CA ASP A 191 -18.37 -0.22 -21.92
C ASP A 191 -17.26 -1.23 -21.57
N PRO A 192 -16.91 -2.18 -22.46
CA PRO A 192 -15.86 -3.16 -22.21
C PRO A 192 -14.48 -2.54 -21.97
N TRP A 193 -14.21 -1.34 -22.50
CA TRP A 193 -12.94 -0.64 -22.25
C TRP A 193 -12.75 -0.31 -20.76
N ALA A 194 -13.84 -0.06 -20.05
CA ALA A 194 -13.78 0.11 -18.61
C ALA A 194 -13.33 -1.18 -17.89
N LEU A 195 -13.69 -2.36 -18.40
CA LEU A 195 -13.21 -3.64 -17.85
C LEU A 195 -11.73 -3.89 -18.10
N VAL A 196 -11.18 -3.44 -19.24
CA VAL A 196 -9.73 -3.49 -19.49
C VAL A 196 -8.97 -2.71 -18.41
N HIS A 197 -9.47 -1.53 -18.04
CA HIS A 197 -8.90 -0.74 -16.95
C HIS A 197 -9.09 -1.39 -15.57
N VAL A 198 -10.22 -2.06 -15.35
CA VAL A 198 -10.44 -2.87 -14.14
C VAL A 198 -9.39 -3.98 -14.06
N GLY A 199 -9.16 -4.71 -15.15
CA GLY A 199 -8.13 -5.74 -15.23
C GLY A 199 -6.73 -5.19 -14.97
N LEU A 200 -6.35 -4.08 -15.61
CA LEU A 200 -5.08 -3.41 -15.32
C LEU A 200 -4.96 -3.05 -13.83
N GLY A 201 -6.02 -2.51 -13.25
CA GLY A 201 -6.07 -2.17 -11.83
C GLY A 201 -5.91 -3.38 -10.90
N THR A 202 -6.63 -4.49 -11.15
CA THR A 202 -6.50 -5.70 -10.33
C THR A 202 -5.12 -6.35 -10.45
N GLY A 203 -4.53 -6.35 -11.65
CA GLY A 203 -3.16 -6.82 -11.87
C GLY A 203 -2.11 -5.96 -11.16
N LEU A 204 -2.19 -4.64 -11.28
CA LEU A 204 -1.32 -3.74 -10.54
C LEU A 204 -1.49 -3.91 -9.03
N ALA A 205 -2.72 -4.06 -8.53
CA ALA A 205 -2.98 -4.24 -7.10
C ALA A 205 -2.27 -5.48 -6.55
N TYR A 206 -2.24 -6.59 -7.29
CA TYR A 206 -1.48 -7.78 -6.91
C TYR A 206 0.02 -7.52 -6.86
N LEU A 207 0.58 -6.76 -7.81
CA LEU A 207 2.00 -6.41 -7.76
C LEU A 207 2.33 -5.44 -6.61
N VAL A 208 1.35 -4.74 -6.06
CA VAL A 208 1.51 -3.94 -4.83
C VAL A 208 1.50 -4.83 -3.61
N ARG A 209 0.44 -5.64 -3.44
CA ARG A 209 0.29 -6.56 -2.31
C ARG A 209 -0.62 -7.75 -2.62
N TYR A 210 -0.38 -8.88 -1.96
CA TYR A 210 -1.08 -10.14 -2.21
C TYR A 210 -2.57 -10.13 -1.81
N GLU A 211 -3.03 -9.22 -0.93
CA GLU A 211 -4.46 -9.12 -0.56
C GLU A 211 -5.36 -8.78 -1.76
N ALA A 212 -4.77 -8.25 -2.84
CA ALA A 212 -5.48 -7.96 -4.09
C ALA A 212 -6.10 -9.20 -4.74
N LEU A 213 -5.69 -10.42 -4.38
CA LEU A 213 -6.39 -11.64 -4.80
C LEU A 213 -7.87 -11.63 -4.39
N ALA A 214 -8.19 -11.07 -3.22
CA ALA A 214 -9.58 -10.89 -2.77
C ALA A 214 -10.36 -9.91 -3.66
N ILE A 215 -9.70 -8.86 -4.17
CA ILE A 215 -10.29 -7.94 -5.15
C ILE A 215 -10.64 -8.71 -6.42
N GLY A 216 -9.72 -9.53 -6.94
CA GLY A 216 -9.95 -10.34 -8.15
C GLY A 216 -11.18 -11.22 -8.05
N VAL A 217 -11.35 -11.91 -6.91
CA VAL A 217 -12.53 -12.76 -6.65
C VAL A 217 -13.82 -11.92 -6.59
N SER A 218 -13.85 -10.87 -5.76
CA SER A 218 -15.05 -10.06 -5.57
C SER A 218 -15.47 -9.30 -6.83
N VAL A 219 -14.51 -8.74 -7.56
CA VAL A 219 -14.75 -8.06 -8.85
C VAL A 219 -15.21 -9.06 -9.89
N GLY A 220 -14.56 -10.23 -10.01
CA GLY A 220 -14.95 -11.27 -10.95
C GLY A 220 -16.39 -11.75 -10.73
N LEU A 221 -16.78 -11.95 -9.46
CA LEU A 221 -18.15 -12.32 -9.10
C LEU A 221 -19.17 -11.23 -9.43
N LEU A 222 -18.86 -9.95 -9.14
CA LEU A 222 -19.75 -8.84 -9.47
C LEU A 222 -19.92 -8.72 -10.99
N VAL A 223 -18.83 -8.77 -11.75
CA VAL A 223 -18.84 -8.67 -13.22
C VAL A 223 -19.62 -9.83 -13.82
N LEU A 224 -19.39 -11.06 -13.35
CA LEU A 224 -20.14 -12.24 -13.78
C LEU A 224 -21.65 -12.08 -13.54
N CYS A 225 -22.04 -11.72 -12.31
CA CYS A 225 -23.44 -11.54 -11.94
C CYS A 225 -24.11 -10.45 -12.78
N VAL A 226 -23.51 -9.26 -12.88
CA VAL A 226 -24.08 -8.13 -13.62
C VAL A 226 -24.14 -8.42 -15.12
N SER A 227 -23.10 -9.02 -15.70
CA SER A 227 -23.13 -9.40 -17.12
C SER A 227 -24.20 -10.46 -17.40
N LEU A 228 -24.33 -11.49 -16.55
CA LEU A 228 -25.38 -12.50 -16.70
C LEU A 228 -26.77 -11.87 -16.63
N LEU A 229 -27.00 -10.93 -15.70
CA LEU A 229 -28.25 -10.19 -15.58
C LEU A 229 -28.56 -9.37 -16.85
N ARG A 230 -27.57 -8.66 -17.40
CA ARG A 230 -27.70 -7.87 -18.64
C ARG A 230 -27.93 -8.75 -19.87
N ALA A 231 -27.26 -9.90 -19.92
CA ALA A 231 -27.26 -10.79 -21.06
C ALA A 231 -28.42 -11.80 -21.07
N ARG A 232 -29.31 -11.83 -20.05
CA ARG A 232 -30.46 -12.77 -19.97
C ARG A 232 -31.34 -12.81 -21.22
N ARG A 233 -31.40 -11.72 -21.99
CA ARG A 233 -32.20 -11.59 -23.22
C ARG A 233 -31.39 -11.78 -24.51
N ARG A 234 -30.09 -12.08 -24.41
CA ARG A 234 -29.18 -12.30 -25.55
C ARG A 234 -29.08 -13.79 -25.86
N SER A 235 -28.68 -14.12 -27.09
CA SER A 235 -28.58 -15.50 -27.57
C SER A 235 -27.46 -16.32 -26.91
N ARG A 236 -26.43 -15.67 -26.36
CA ARG A 236 -25.25 -16.32 -25.74
C ARG A 236 -24.85 -15.62 -24.43
N PRO A 237 -25.64 -15.74 -23.35
CA PRO A 237 -25.40 -15.03 -22.10
C PRO A 237 -24.06 -15.40 -21.46
N TRP A 238 -23.71 -16.69 -21.47
CA TRP A 238 -22.46 -17.18 -20.88
C TRP A 238 -21.22 -16.70 -21.62
N THR A 239 -21.25 -16.65 -22.96
CA THR A 239 -20.08 -16.21 -23.73
C THR A 239 -19.73 -14.75 -23.45
N VAL A 240 -20.74 -13.87 -23.39
CA VAL A 240 -20.51 -12.44 -23.09
C VAL A 240 -20.00 -12.27 -21.67
N SER A 241 -20.61 -12.95 -20.69
CA SER A 241 -20.17 -12.84 -19.29
C SER A 241 -18.78 -13.40 -19.03
N LEU A 242 -18.41 -14.49 -19.72
CA LEU A 242 -17.05 -15.01 -19.62
C LEU A 242 -16.04 -14.04 -20.20
N LEU A 243 -16.34 -13.39 -21.34
CA LEU A 243 -15.47 -12.35 -21.91
C LEU A 243 -15.28 -11.18 -20.94
N ASP A 244 -16.36 -10.68 -20.33
CA ASP A 244 -16.28 -9.59 -19.36
C ASP A 244 -15.43 -9.96 -18.13
N VAL A 245 -15.61 -11.17 -17.60
CA VAL A 245 -14.80 -11.68 -16.48
C VAL A 245 -13.33 -11.85 -16.89
N THR A 246 -13.05 -12.36 -18.09
CA THR A 246 -11.69 -12.47 -18.63
C THR A 246 -11.03 -11.09 -18.69
N LEU A 247 -11.72 -10.06 -19.21
CA LEU A 247 -11.17 -8.71 -19.26
C LEU A 247 -10.84 -8.16 -17.86
N ALA A 248 -11.68 -8.44 -16.87
CA ALA A 248 -11.53 -7.92 -15.51
C ALA A 248 -10.51 -8.66 -14.63
N VAL A 249 -10.28 -9.96 -14.87
CA VAL A 249 -9.52 -10.84 -13.94
C VAL A 249 -8.24 -11.39 -14.57
N THR A 250 -8.16 -11.54 -15.89
CA THR A 250 -6.98 -12.15 -16.53
C THR A 250 -5.67 -11.42 -16.24
N PRO A 251 -5.59 -10.06 -16.21
CA PRO A 251 -4.33 -9.41 -15.87
C PRO A 251 -3.85 -9.73 -14.45
N LEU A 252 -4.76 -9.85 -13.47
CA LEU A 252 -4.43 -10.30 -12.11
C LEU A 252 -3.92 -11.74 -12.11
N ALA A 253 -4.61 -12.64 -12.80
CA ALA A 253 -4.18 -14.03 -12.90
C ALA A 253 -2.79 -14.16 -13.56
N ALA A 254 -2.54 -13.34 -14.59
CA ALA A 254 -1.25 -13.29 -15.28
C ALA A 254 -0.14 -12.76 -14.36
N THR A 255 -0.36 -11.65 -13.65
CA THR A 255 0.64 -11.11 -12.71
C THR A 255 0.93 -12.08 -11.57
N PHE A 256 -0.09 -12.76 -11.04
CA PHE A 256 0.07 -13.80 -10.03
C PHE A 256 0.90 -14.98 -10.54
N ALA A 257 0.55 -15.52 -11.70
CA ALA A 257 1.23 -16.66 -12.28
C ALA A 257 2.69 -16.34 -12.63
N LEU A 258 2.94 -15.18 -13.24
CA LEU A 258 4.29 -14.76 -13.64
C LEU A 258 5.19 -14.50 -12.42
N TRP A 259 4.67 -13.85 -11.38
CA TRP A 259 5.43 -13.61 -10.15
C TRP A 259 5.73 -14.91 -9.41
N SER A 260 4.73 -15.80 -9.26
CA SER A 260 4.91 -17.10 -8.61
C SER A 260 5.87 -18.01 -9.39
N LEU A 261 5.84 -17.96 -10.72
CA LEU A 261 6.77 -18.69 -11.58
C LEU A 261 8.20 -18.14 -11.43
N ALA A 262 8.37 -16.82 -11.39
CA ALA A 262 9.67 -16.19 -11.15
C ALA A 262 10.23 -16.60 -9.77
N SER A 263 9.39 -16.58 -8.73
CA SER A 263 9.73 -17.10 -7.39
C SER A 263 10.20 -18.56 -7.46
N ARG A 264 9.46 -19.43 -8.16
CA ARG A 264 9.81 -20.85 -8.26
C ARG A 264 11.13 -21.09 -8.99
N ILE A 265 11.40 -20.33 -10.04
CA ILE A 265 12.63 -20.46 -10.84
C ILE A 265 13.85 -19.97 -10.06
N ILE A 266 13.72 -18.86 -9.34
CA ILE A 266 14.86 -18.17 -8.74
C ILE A 266 15.09 -18.63 -7.30
N MET A 267 14.02 -18.69 -6.49
CA MET A 267 14.09 -19.02 -5.06
C MET A 267 13.85 -20.50 -4.77
N GLY A 268 13.32 -21.25 -5.75
CA GLY A 268 12.95 -22.65 -5.56
C GLY A 268 11.63 -22.85 -4.82
N SER A 269 10.87 -21.81 -4.47
CA SER A 269 9.52 -21.93 -3.90
C SER A 269 8.50 -21.10 -4.68
N TRP A 270 7.24 -21.53 -4.66
CA TRP A 270 6.16 -20.82 -5.38
C TRP A 270 5.76 -19.49 -4.72
N LEU A 271 5.82 -19.41 -3.39
CA LEU A 271 5.27 -18.32 -2.61
C LEU A 271 6.15 -18.05 -1.37
N GLU A 272 7.30 -17.40 -1.59
CA GLU A 272 8.25 -17.02 -0.54
C GLU A 272 7.59 -16.22 0.60
N THR A 273 6.55 -15.43 0.31
CA THR A 273 5.76 -14.71 1.33
C THR A 273 5.31 -15.61 2.49
N PHE A 274 5.04 -16.89 2.21
CA PHE A 274 4.55 -17.85 3.21
C PHE A 274 5.55 -18.92 3.61
N THR A 275 6.49 -19.27 2.72
CA THR A 275 7.44 -20.38 2.97
C THR A 275 8.80 -19.92 3.48
N SER A 276 9.17 -18.66 3.23
CA SER A 276 10.46 -18.11 3.65
C SER A 276 10.53 -17.90 5.16
N GLN A 277 11.72 -18.05 5.75
CA GLN A 277 11.97 -17.65 7.13
C GLN A 277 11.86 -16.12 7.34
N TYR A 278 12.03 -15.36 6.26
CA TYR A 278 11.80 -13.92 6.24
C TYR A 278 10.35 -13.56 5.88
N GLY A 279 9.53 -14.56 5.57
CA GLY A 279 8.16 -14.40 5.11
C GLY A 279 7.20 -13.95 6.20
N ASN A 280 6.04 -13.44 5.80
CA ASN A 280 5.00 -12.97 6.71
C ASN A 280 4.59 -14.06 7.72
N SER A 281 4.45 -15.32 7.27
CA SER A 281 4.10 -16.44 8.16
C SER A 281 5.10 -16.63 9.30
N ALA A 282 6.39 -16.55 9.01
CA ALA A 282 7.45 -16.70 10.00
C ALA A 282 7.48 -15.51 10.97
N GLN A 283 7.41 -14.28 10.44
CA GLN A 283 7.41 -13.07 11.27
C GLN A 283 6.20 -13.00 12.21
N VAL A 284 4.99 -13.30 11.74
CA VAL A 284 3.78 -13.36 12.58
C VAL A 284 3.89 -14.48 13.61
N GLY A 285 4.49 -15.61 13.25
CA GLY A 285 4.78 -16.72 14.16
C GLY A 285 5.70 -16.29 15.31
N THR A 286 6.79 -15.59 15.01
CA THR A 286 7.72 -15.06 16.04
C THR A 286 7.05 -14.01 16.92
N ALA A 287 6.21 -13.14 16.36
CA ALA A 287 5.54 -12.07 17.11
C ALA A 287 4.26 -12.53 17.83
N ARG A 288 3.94 -13.84 17.82
CA ARG A 288 2.63 -14.33 18.27
C ARG A 288 2.32 -13.97 19.72
N GLU A 289 3.27 -14.16 20.62
CA GLU A 289 3.10 -13.85 22.05
C GLU A 289 2.82 -12.36 22.27
N THR A 290 3.57 -11.48 21.59
CA THR A 290 3.37 -10.03 21.65
C THR A 290 2.01 -9.62 21.07
N ILE A 291 1.57 -10.26 19.98
CA ILE A 291 0.24 -10.02 19.40
C ILE A 291 -0.85 -10.43 20.39
N ASP A 292 -0.77 -11.64 20.94
CA ASP A 292 -1.77 -12.18 21.88
C ASP A 292 -1.85 -11.35 23.17
N ALA A 293 -0.72 -10.80 23.64
CA ALA A 293 -0.67 -9.89 24.79
C ALA A 293 -1.44 -8.59 24.53
N VAL A 294 -1.30 -7.99 23.34
CA VAL A 294 -1.97 -6.74 22.99
C VAL A 294 -3.46 -6.95 22.68
N THR A 295 -3.82 -8.08 22.08
CA THR A 295 -5.24 -8.39 21.81
C THR A 295 -6.02 -8.82 23.05
N GLY A 296 -5.34 -9.00 24.19
CA GLY A 296 -5.95 -9.43 25.45
C GLY A 296 -6.22 -10.93 25.54
N GLY A 297 -5.56 -11.74 24.70
CA GLY A 297 -5.63 -13.20 24.73
C GLY A 297 -5.70 -13.85 23.36
N THR A 298 -5.66 -15.18 23.37
CA THR A 298 -5.76 -16.03 22.17
C THR A 298 -7.19 -16.17 21.68
N GLY A 299 -7.37 -16.31 20.37
CA GLY A 299 -8.62 -16.74 19.74
C GLY A 299 -9.39 -15.62 19.02
N MET A 300 -10.35 -16.05 18.18
CA MET A 300 -11.06 -15.15 17.26
C MET A 300 -11.87 -14.05 17.96
N GLY A 301 -12.36 -14.29 19.19
CA GLY A 301 -13.14 -13.29 19.94
C GLY A 301 -12.31 -12.07 20.33
N HIS A 302 -11.10 -12.28 20.85
CA HIS A 302 -10.15 -11.22 21.19
C HIS A 302 -9.70 -10.45 19.95
N ALA A 303 -9.35 -11.17 18.87
CA ALA A 303 -9.01 -10.56 17.59
C ALA A 303 -10.17 -9.72 17.01
N ALA A 304 -11.41 -10.20 17.08
CA ALA A 304 -12.59 -9.46 16.62
C ALA A 304 -12.85 -8.20 17.46
N ALA A 305 -12.70 -8.28 18.78
CA ALA A 305 -12.83 -7.13 19.67
C ALA A 305 -11.77 -6.06 19.37
N TYR A 306 -10.53 -6.51 19.10
CA TYR A 306 -9.42 -5.63 18.72
C TYR A 306 -9.68 -4.95 17.36
N LEU A 307 -10.14 -5.68 16.34
CA LEU A 307 -10.53 -5.10 15.05
C LEU A 307 -11.67 -4.09 15.20
N LEU A 308 -12.67 -4.40 16.03
CA LEU A 308 -13.75 -3.46 16.32
C LEU A 308 -13.23 -2.19 16.99
N ALA A 309 -12.31 -2.30 17.94
CA ALA A 309 -11.67 -1.15 18.57
C ALA A 309 -10.92 -0.28 17.54
N GLN A 310 -10.15 -0.89 16.64
CA GLN A 310 -9.50 -0.16 15.54
C GLN A 310 -10.53 0.51 14.62
N LEU A 311 -11.60 -0.18 14.23
CA LEU A 311 -12.63 0.37 13.34
C LEU A 311 -13.38 1.54 13.97
N VAL A 312 -13.66 1.49 15.27
CA VAL A 312 -14.29 2.60 16.02
C VAL A 312 -13.42 3.85 16.04
N HIS A 313 -12.10 3.70 16.12
CA HIS A 313 -11.18 4.83 16.08
C HIS A 313 -10.97 5.36 14.65
N THR A 314 -10.84 4.45 13.67
CA THR A 314 -10.50 4.81 12.29
C THR A 314 -11.68 5.29 11.48
N ALA A 315 -12.83 4.60 11.52
CA ALA A 315 -13.96 4.89 10.65
C ALA A 315 -15.30 4.44 11.28
N PRO A 316 -15.70 4.98 12.45
CA PRO A 316 -16.86 4.50 13.20
C PRO A 316 -18.18 4.61 12.43
N LEU A 317 -18.27 5.58 11.52
CA LEU A 317 -19.46 5.80 10.68
C LEU A 317 -19.44 4.95 9.40
N ALA A 318 -18.33 4.29 9.04
CA ALA A 318 -18.26 3.54 7.78
C ALA A 318 -19.27 2.37 7.71
N PRO A 319 -19.40 1.48 8.72
CA PRO A 319 -20.39 0.40 8.67
C PRO A 319 -21.85 0.87 8.52
N PRO A 320 -22.38 1.79 9.35
CA PRO A 320 -23.76 2.23 9.18
C PRO A 320 -23.97 2.99 7.87
N LEU A 321 -23.04 3.85 7.45
CA LEU A 321 -23.16 4.57 6.18
C LEU A 321 -23.17 3.62 4.99
N LEU A 322 -22.29 2.61 4.99
CA LEU A 322 -22.24 1.60 3.94
C LEU A 322 -23.55 0.80 3.89
N LEU A 323 -24.07 0.37 5.02
CA LEU A 323 -25.35 -0.34 5.10
C LEU A 323 -26.48 0.51 4.49
N PHE A 324 -26.61 1.77 4.91
CA PHE A 324 -27.64 2.67 4.36
C PHE A 324 -27.43 2.94 2.87
N ALA A 325 -26.19 3.09 2.41
CA ALA A 325 -25.90 3.28 1.00
C ALA A 325 -26.26 2.04 0.16
N LEU A 326 -26.00 0.83 0.66
CA LEU A 326 -26.39 -0.43 0.01
C LEU A 326 -27.91 -0.61 -0.02
N VAL A 327 -28.61 -0.28 1.06
CA VAL A 327 -30.09 -0.30 1.11
C VAL A 327 -30.66 0.71 0.12
N ALA A 328 -30.13 1.94 0.10
CA ALA A 328 -30.56 2.97 -0.85
C ALA A 328 -30.28 2.54 -2.31
N ALA A 329 -29.14 1.92 -2.56
CA ALA A 329 -28.78 1.36 -3.86
C ALA A 329 -29.74 0.25 -4.29
N TRP A 330 -30.09 -0.67 -3.39
CA TRP A 330 -31.07 -1.72 -3.65
C TRP A 330 -32.44 -1.14 -4.00
N VAL A 331 -32.97 -0.25 -3.16
CA VAL A 331 -34.30 0.37 -3.35
C VAL A 331 -34.38 1.15 -4.66
N ARG A 332 -33.27 1.75 -5.09
CA ARG A 332 -33.20 2.57 -6.30
C ARG A 332 -32.71 1.82 -7.54
N ALA A 333 -32.43 0.51 -7.41
CA ALA A 333 -31.78 -0.30 -8.45
C ALA A 333 -30.50 0.35 -9.02
N ASP A 334 -29.70 0.95 -8.15
CA ASP A 334 -28.50 1.70 -8.50
C ASP A 334 -27.24 0.97 -8.02
N ALA A 335 -26.59 0.26 -8.94
CA ALA A 335 -25.44 -0.58 -8.61
C ALA A 335 -24.13 0.21 -8.35
N ARG A 336 -24.10 1.55 -8.50
CA ARG A 336 -22.84 2.32 -8.51
C ARG A 336 -21.99 2.14 -7.25
N ILE A 337 -22.61 2.07 -6.07
CA ILE A 337 -21.88 1.87 -4.80
C ILE A 337 -21.25 0.49 -4.69
N LEU A 338 -21.73 -0.52 -5.44
CA LEU A 338 -21.16 -1.86 -5.39
C LEU A 338 -19.71 -1.86 -5.86
N ALA A 339 -19.32 -0.99 -6.81
CA ALA A 339 -17.96 -0.93 -7.31
C ALA A 339 -16.91 -0.64 -6.22
N PRO A 340 -16.98 0.48 -5.46
CA PRO A 340 -16.05 0.69 -4.35
C PRO A 340 -16.24 -0.34 -3.22
N THR A 341 -17.45 -0.86 -2.98
CA THR A 341 -17.67 -1.88 -1.96
C THR A 341 -16.93 -3.19 -2.26
N VAL A 342 -17.02 -3.71 -3.48
CA VAL A 342 -16.34 -4.98 -3.82
C VAL A 342 -14.83 -4.85 -3.98
N VAL A 343 -14.33 -3.64 -4.20
CA VAL A 343 -12.89 -3.38 -4.30
C VAL A 343 -12.29 -3.09 -2.93
N LEU A 344 -12.72 -2.03 -2.26
CA LEU A 344 -12.18 -1.61 -0.96
C LEU A 344 -12.62 -2.56 0.16
N GLY A 345 -13.88 -3.00 0.13
CA GLY A 345 -14.41 -3.95 1.12
C GLY A 345 -13.79 -5.34 1.01
N ALA A 346 -13.36 -5.77 -0.19
CA ALA A 346 -12.63 -7.04 -0.34
C ALA A 346 -11.23 -6.98 0.27
N VAL A 347 -10.51 -5.86 0.08
CA VAL A 347 -9.21 -5.64 0.74
C VAL A 347 -9.38 -5.63 2.26
N LEU A 348 -10.29 -4.79 2.76
CA LEU A 348 -10.56 -4.68 4.19
C LEU A 348 -10.96 -6.03 4.79
N GLY A 349 -11.93 -6.72 4.18
CA GLY A 349 -12.38 -8.02 4.65
C GLY A 349 -11.28 -9.08 4.61
N PHE A 350 -10.40 -9.08 3.61
CA PHE A 350 -9.26 -10.01 3.58
C PHE A 350 -8.25 -9.71 4.70
N GLN A 351 -7.93 -8.45 4.95
CA GLN A 351 -7.02 -8.06 6.03
C GLN A 351 -7.58 -8.41 7.41
N GLU A 352 -8.88 -8.20 7.62
CA GLU A 352 -9.57 -8.59 8.85
C GLU A 352 -9.61 -10.10 9.02
N LEU A 353 -9.98 -10.86 7.97
CA LEU A 353 -10.03 -12.32 8.02
C LEU A 353 -8.65 -12.92 8.28
N THR A 354 -7.61 -12.45 7.60
CA THR A 354 -6.24 -12.95 7.84
C THR A 354 -5.77 -12.69 9.26
N PHE A 355 -6.13 -11.56 9.86
CA PHE A 355 -5.86 -11.31 11.27
C PHE A 355 -6.67 -12.23 12.20
N LEU A 356 -7.96 -12.44 11.94
CA LEU A 356 -8.81 -13.37 12.71
C LEU A 356 -8.27 -14.82 12.70
N PHE A 357 -7.63 -15.22 11.60
CA PHE A 357 -6.97 -16.53 11.46
C PHE A 357 -5.52 -16.54 11.95
N GLY A 358 -5.01 -15.45 12.53
CA GLY A 358 -3.66 -15.37 13.08
C GLY A 358 -2.55 -15.34 12.04
N MET A 359 -2.85 -14.95 10.80
CA MET A 359 -1.91 -14.87 9.68
C MET A 359 -1.39 -13.44 9.40
N SER A 360 -1.76 -12.47 10.24
CA SER A 360 -1.42 -11.06 10.07
C SER A 360 -1.06 -10.45 11.42
N PHE A 361 -0.28 -9.38 11.40
CA PHE A 361 -0.02 -8.56 12.57
C PHE A 361 -1.27 -7.84 13.06
N GLY A 362 -2.19 -7.45 12.16
CA GLY A 362 -3.34 -6.62 12.52
C GLY A 362 -2.96 -5.18 12.83
N TRP A 363 -2.07 -4.58 12.03
CA TRP A 363 -1.71 -3.17 12.16
C TRP A 363 -2.92 -2.27 11.92
N MET A 364 -3.05 -1.19 12.70
CA MET A 364 -4.16 -0.25 12.57
C MET A 364 -4.24 0.37 11.16
N ARG A 365 -3.10 0.63 10.51
CA ARG A 365 -3.08 1.12 9.11
C ARG A 365 -3.75 0.17 8.11
N PHE A 366 -3.91 -1.13 8.40
CA PHE A 366 -4.65 -2.04 7.52
C PHE A 366 -6.15 -1.71 7.47
N GLN A 367 -6.67 -0.95 8.43
CA GLN A 367 -8.04 -0.41 8.39
C GLN A 367 -8.22 0.76 7.39
N ILE A 368 -7.16 1.18 6.68
CA ILE A 368 -7.19 2.34 5.77
C ILE A 368 -8.31 2.28 4.73
N ALA A 369 -8.70 1.08 4.26
CA ALA A 369 -9.76 0.91 3.27
C ALA A 369 -11.17 1.23 3.81
N ALA A 370 -11.38 1.21 5.13
CA ALA A 370 -12.64 1.60 5.76
C ALA A 370 -12.95 3.09 5.58
N VAL A 371 -11.91 3.94 5.59
CA VAL A 371 -12.00 5.40 5.43
C VAL A 371 -12.65 5.80 4.08
N PRO A 372 -12.11 5.41 2.91
CA PRO A 372 -12.72 5.68 1.61
C PRO A 372 -14.06 5.01 1.44
N LEU A 373 -14.25 3.81 1.98
CA LEU A 373 -15.52 3.12 1.86
C LEU A 373 -16.64 3.89 2.57
N GLY A 374 -16.41 4.36 3.80
CA GLY A 374 -17.37 5.18 4.54
C GLY A 374 -17.65 6.53 3.88
N LEU A 375 -16.61 7.22 3.40
CA LEU A 375 -16.76 8.53 2.73
C LEU A 375 -17.45 8.41 1.36
N LEU A 376 -17.23 7.32 0.61
CA LEU A 376 -17.94 7.05 -0.65
C LEU A 376 -19.40 6.65 -0.40
N ALA A 377 -19.68 5.91 0.67
CA ALA A 377 -21.04 5.63 1.10
C ALA A 377 -21.80 6.92 1.45
N ALA A 378 -21.15 7.85 2.18
CA ALA A 378 -21.71 9.18 2.43
C ALA A 378 -21.96 9.97 1.13
N ALA A 379 -21.04 9.92 0.16
CA ALA A 379 -21.22 10.55 -1.15
C ALA A 379 -22.43 9.99 -1.90
N CYS A 380 -22.62 8.66 -1.88
CA CYS A 380 -23.76 7.98 -2.48
C CYS A 380 -25.08 8.41 -1.83
N LEU A 381 -25.13 8.45 -0.49
CA LEU A 381 -26.30 8.90 0.26
C LEU A 381 -26.65 10.37 -0.03
N CYS A 382 -25.65 11.27 -0.04
CA CYS A 382 -25.85 12.67 -0.43
C CYS A 382 -26.41 12.78 -1.87
N GLY A 383 -25.91 11.96 -2.80
CA GLY A 383 -26.41 11.88 -4.16
C GLY A 383 -27.85 11.36 -4.24
N ALA A 384 -28.20 10.36 -3.44
CA ALA A 384 -29.56 9.82 -3.34
C ALA A 384 -30.54 10.87 -2.81
N VAL A 385 -30.20 11.58 -1.73
CA VAL A 385 -31.04 12.64 -1.15
C VAL A 385 -31.23 13.80 -2.13
N ARG A 386 -30.17 14.21 -2.83
CA ARG A 386 -30.24 15.29 -3.83
C ARG A 386 -31.11 14.94 -5.02
N SER A 387 -30.97 13.72 -5.55
CA SER A 387 -31.73 13.24 -6.71
C SER A 387 -33.18 12.89 -6.40
N ALA A 388 -33.47 12.48 -5.15
CA ALA A 388 -34.84 12.24 -4.69
C ALA A 388 -35.69 13.53 -4.72
N GLY A 389 -35.08 14.71 -4.79
CA GLY A 389 -35.75 15.98 -5.04
C GLY A 389 -37.06 16.09 -4.28
N LEU A 390 -37.02 15.82 -2.95
CA LEU A 390 -38.21 15.65 -2.13
C LEU A 390 -39.18 16.81 -2.46
N ARG A 391 -40.33 16.52 -3.12
CA ARG A 391 -41.55 17.37 -3.35
C ARG A 391 -42.79 16.66 -2.78
N SER A 392 -43.34 17.17 -1.68
CA SER A 392 -44.41 16.66 -0.78
C SER A 392 -44.47 17.56 0.46
N ASP A 393 -45.68 17.90 0.86
CA ASP A 393 -46.08 19.02 1.70
C ASP A 393 -45.48 19.06 3.12
N GLY A 394 -45.20 20.28 3.60
CA GLY A 394 -45.25 20.63 5.03
C GLY A 394 -43.91 20.67 5.79
N HIS A 395 -43.15 19.59 5.86
CA HIS A 395 -41.99 19.53 6.76
C HIS A 395 -40.80 18.81 6.13
N ARG A 396 -39.73 19.55 5.82
CA ARG A 396 -38.51 18.98 5.23
C ARG A 396 -37.24 19.51 5.81
N LEU A 397 -36.38 18.58 6.22
CA LEU A 397 -34.96 18.84 6.32
C LEU A 397 -34.41 19.04 4.90
N PRO A 398 -33.84 20.21 4.57
CA PRO A 398 -33.29 20.44 3.24
C PRO A 398 -32.16 19.44 2.97
N ALA A 399 -32.00 18.96 1.73
CA ALA A 399 -30.89 18.07 1.35
C ALA A 399 -29.52 18.62 1.77
N ALA A 400 -29.40 19.95 1.80
CA ALA A 400 -28.26 20.69 2.33
C ALA A 400 -28.02 20.42 3.83
N PHE A 401 -29.07 20.32 4.65
CA PHE A 401 -28.97 20.00 6.08
C PHE A 401 -28.52 18.56 6.32
N VAL A 402 -29.08 17.58 5.60
CA VAL A 402 -28.61 16.18 5.72
C VAL A 402 -27.15 16.05 5.29
N THR A 403 -26.79 16.70 4.18
CA THR A 403 -25.40 16.76 3.70
C THR A 403 -24.49 17.42 4.74
N LEU A 404 -24.93 18.54 5.33
CA LEU A 404 -24.19 19.24 6.37
C LEU A 404 -23.99 18.35 7.61
N LEU A 405 -25.05 17.71 8.10
CA LEU A 405 -24.96 16.78 9.23
C LEU A 405 -23.99 15.63 8.97
N LEU A 406 -24.00 15.05 7.77
CA LEU A 406 -23.07 13.98 7.41
C LEU A 406 -21.62 14.48 7.41
N VAL A 407 -21.35 15.61 6.75
CA VAL A 407 -20.00 16.19 6.69
C VAL A 407 -19.52 16.57 8.09
N VAL A 408 -20.39 17.20 8.91
CA VAL A 408 -20.08 17.58 10.29
C VAL A 408 -19.83 16.34 11.15
N GLY A 409 -20.67 15.31 11.06
CA GLY A 409 -20.49 14.06 11.81
C GLY A 409 -19.19 13.35 11.46
N LEU A 410 -18.83 13.29 10.17
CA LEU A 410 -17.55 12.75 9.70
C LEU A 410 -16.36 13.59 10.19
N THR A 411 -16.51 14.91 10.20
CA THR A 411 -15.46 15.83 10.72
C THR A 411 -15.28 15.65 12.23
N ILE A 412 -16.36 15.52 12.99
CA ILE A 412 -16.35 15.30 14.45
C ILE A 412 -15.78 13.92 14.80
N ALA A 413 -15.89 12.92 13.92
CA ALA A 413 -15.28 11.62 14.12
C ALA A 413 -13.76 11.61 13.89
N MET A 414 -13.21 12.57 13.14
CA MET A 414 -11.79 12.59 12.76
C MET A 414 -10.80 12.60 13.95
N PRO A 415 -11.05 13.31 15.08
CA PRO A 415 -10.19 13.23 16.26
C PRO A 415 -10.03 11.82 16.84
N LEU A 416 -11.03 10.93 16.68
CA LEU A 416 -10.92 9.54 17.15
C LEU A 416 -9.80 8.79 16.44
N ALA A 417 -9.57 9.09 15.16
CA ALA A 417 -8.50 8.44 14.40
C ALA A 417 -7.13 8.89 14.91
N TRP A 418 -6.95 10.17 15.24
CA TRP A 418 -5.72 10.67 15.86
C TRP A 418 -5.50 10.11 17.27
N ILE A 419 -6.57 9.91 18.05
CA ILE A 419 -6.47 9.25 19.35
C ILE A 419 -5.98 7.80 19.18
N GLY A 420 -6.52 7.08 18.19
CA GLY A 420 -6.08 5.71 17.91
C GLY A 420 -4.63 5.63 17.40
N GLU A 421 -4.18 6.57 16.57
CA GLU A 421 -2.76 6.68 16.14
C GLU A 421 -1.80 6.99 17.30
N ALA A 422 -2.30 7.67 18.33
CA ALA A 422 -1.52 7.95 19.54
C ALA A 422 -1.54 6.79 20.55
N ASP A 423 -2.45 5.82 20.38
CA ASP A 423 -2.61 4.69 21.30
C ASP A 423 -1.60 3.57 20.96
N PRO A 424 -0.66 3.25 21.87
CA PRO A 424 0.35 2.23 21.63
C PRO A 424 -0.20 0.82 21.47
N LEU A 425 -1.43 0.55 21.94
CA LEU A 425 -2.07 -0.75 21.75
C LEU A 425 -2.67 -0.90 20.34
N LEU A 426 -3.11 0.20 19.73
CA LEU A 426 -3.74 0.19 18.41
C LEU A 426 -2.68 0.44 17.31
N ALA A 427 -1.98 1.56 17.39
CA ALA A 427 -0.99 2.02 16.42
C ALA A 427 0.43 1.58 16.83
N ARG A 428 0.60 0.26 16.89
CA ARG A 428 1.84 -0.37 17.35
C ARG A 428 3.04 -0.08 16.45
N GLU A 429 2.85 -0.03 15.13
CA GLU A 429 3.96 0.22 14.21
C GLU A 429 4.41 1.68 14.26
N GLU A 430 3.46 2.60 14.35
CA GLU A 430 3.71 4.03 14.59
C GLU A 430 4.42 4.26 15.93
N THR A 431 4.08 3.44 16.94
CA THR A 431 4.74 3.46 18.25
C THR A 431 6.17 2.94 18.14
N LEU A 432 6.39 1.81 17.47
CA LEU A 432 7.74 1.27 17.21
C LEU A 432 8.61 2.27 16.45
N ALA A 433 8.08 2.94 15.41
CA ALA A 433 8.82 3.96 14.68
C ALA A 433 9.24 5.13 15.58
N ARG A 434 8.37 5.57 16.51
CA ARG A 434 8.70 6.61 17.50
C ARG A 434 9.74 6.14 18.51
N GLU A 435 9.62 4.89 18.99
CA GLU A 435 10.58 4.30 19.93
C GLU A 435 11.97 4.18 19.30
N SER A 436 12.07 3.60 18.09
CA SER A 436 13.31 3.52 17.31
C SER A 436 13.95 4.88 17.07
N ALA A 437 13.16 5.89 16.69
CA ALA A 437 13.65 7.26 16.51
C ALA A 437 14.17 7.85 17.82
N SER A 438 13.40 7.73 18.90
CA SER A 438 13.75 8.26 20.22
C SER A 438 14.96 7.58 20.85
N ALA A 439 15.16 6.30 20.55
CA ALA A 439 16.32 5.52 20.99
C ALA A 439 17.59 5.84 20.20
N GLY A 440 17.48 6.59 19.10
CA GLY A 440 18.61 6.88 18.21
C GLY A 440 19.03 5.67 17.37
N GLN A 441 18.12 4.74 17.08
CA GLN A 441 18.43 3.50 16.35
C GLN A 441 19.00 3.80 14.95
N TYR A 442 18.39 4.73 14.19
CA TYR A 442 18.87 5.09 12.86
C TYR A 442 20.16 5.92 12.90
N VAL A 443 20.34 6.76 13.92
CA VAL A 443 21.61 7.44 14.19
C VAL A 443 22.73 6.44 14.48
N MET A 444 22.42 5.35 15.21
CA MET A 444 23.35 4.26 15.42
C MET A 444 23.66 3.54 14.10
N THR A 445 22.67 3.25 13.24
CA THR A 445 22.93 2.59 11.94
C THR A 445 23.83 3.42 11.03
N ASP A 446 23.66 4.75 11.01
CA ASP A 446 24.54 5.66 10.27
C ASP A 446 25.97 5.63 10.83
N ARG A 447 26.11 5.57 12.15
CA ARG A 447 27.42 5.44 12.81
C ARG A 447 28.08 4.10 12.49
N ILE A 448 27.33 2.99 12.47
CA ILE A 448 27.85 1.68 12.09
C ILE A 448 28.38 1.73 10.66
N ALA A 449 27.58 2.25 9.72
CA ALA A 449 27.98 2.38 8.33
C ALA A 449 29.25 3.22 8.16
N SER A 450 29.28 4.41 8.78
CA SER A 450 30.43 5.32 8.74
C SER A 450 31.70 4.71 9.35
N ASP A 451 31.58 4.01 10.49
CA ASP A 451 32.71 3.33 11.12
C ASP A 451 33.28 2.22 10.22
N ILE A 452 32.42 1.44 9.56
CA ILE A 452 32.83 0.38 8.62
C ILE A 452 33.46 0.99 7.36
N ASP A 453 32.86 2.05 6.79
CA ASP A 453 33.41 2.77 5.64
C ASP A 453 34.82 3.31 5.93
N ALA A 454 35.05 3.82 7.14
CA ALA A 454 36.35 4.33 7.59
C ALA A 454 37.45 3.24 7.64
N MET A 455 37.08 1.96 7.76
CA MET A 455 38.04 0.85 7.69
C MET A 455 38.61 0.65 6.28
N SER A 456 38.00 1.25 5.25
CA SER A 456 38.44 1.17 3.85
C SER A 456 38.65 -0.27 3.36
N LEU A 457 37.68 -1.13 3.67
CA LEU A 457 37.75 -2.55 3.35
C LEU A 457 37.61 -2.81 1.83
N PRO A 458 38.21 -3.89 1.32
CA PRO A 458 37.89 -4.42 -0.01
C PRO A 458 36.42 -4.81 -0.14
N ASP A 459 35.94 -4.86 -1.38
CA ASP A 459 34.59 -5.34 -1.71
C ASP A 459 34.37 -6.76 -1.14
N GLY A 460 33.20 -7.03 -0.58
CA GLY A 460 32.84 -8.32 0.01
C GLY A 460 33.50 -8.66 1.35
N SER A 461 34.07 -7.69 2.08
CA SER A 461 34.76 -7.96 3.36
C SER A 461 33.83 -8.18 4.55
N VAL A 462 32.56 -7.76 4.50
CA VAL A 462 31.63 -7.81 5.65
C VAL A 462 30.39 -8.62 5.28
N VAL A 463 30.19 -9.79 5.87
CA VAL A 463 28.96 -10.58 5.68
C VAL A 463 27.87 -10.14 6.67
N THR A 464 26.63 -10.01 6.20
CA THR A 464 25.50 -9.62 7.04
C THR A 464 24.15 -10.05 6.43
N ASP A 465 23.14 -10.23 7.27
CA ASP A 465 21.77 -10.52 6.82
C ASP A 465 20.95 -9.24 6.67
N VAL A 466 20.71 -8.85 5.42
CA VAL A 466 19.97 -7.62 5.10
C VAL A 466 18.46 -7.70 5.37
N ALA A 467 17.92 -8.84 5.81
CA ALA A 467 16.61 -8.84 6.43
C ALA A 467 16.57 -7.95 7.69
N TYR A 468 17.73 -7.75 8.33
CA TYR A 468 17.89 -6.98 9.57
C TYR A 468 18.86 -5.80 9.42
N SER A 469 19.92 -5.94 8.61
CA SER A 469 20.95 -4.91 8.44
C SER A 469 20.70 -3.92 7.28
N PHE A 470 19.52 -3.93 6.68
CA PHE A 470 19.21 -3.08 5.52
C PHE A 470 19.50 -1.60 5.75
N ALA A 471 19.25 -1.07 6.95
CA ALA A 471 19.52 0.32 7.28
C ALA A 471 21.01 0.65 7.25
N VAL A 472 21.86 -0.26 7.74
CA VAL A 472 23.33 -0.09 7.72
C VAL A 472 23.85 -0.09 6.28
N VAL A 473 23.38 -1.02 5.44
CA VAL A 473 23.83 -1.09 4.04
C VAL A 473 23.37 0.14 3.24
N LEU A 474 22.16 0.65 3.51
CA LEU A 474 21.65 1.86 2.86
C LEU A 474 22.36 3.16 3.29
N ALA A 475 22.88 3.20 4.51
CA ALA A 475 23.60 4.35 5.04
C ALA A 475 25.08 4.40 4.61
N SER A 476 25.63 3.30 4.09
CA SER A 476 27.05 3.21 3.71
C SER A 476 27.36 3.88 2.37
N ASP A 477 28.48 4.61 2.33
CA ASP A 477 29.04 5.19 1.12
C ASP A 477 29.80 4.14 0.27
N ARG A 478 30.09 2.96 0.85
CA ARG A 478 30.81 1.85 0.20
C ARG A 478 30.01 0.55 0.29
N PRO A 479 28.78 0.48 -0.28
CA PRO A 479 27.88 -0.67 -0.12
C PRO A 479 28.44 -1.99 -0.67
N LYS A 480 29.44 -1.94 -1.56
CA LYS A 480 30.07 -3.14 -2.15
C LYS A 480 30.97 -3.91 -1.19
N GLN A 481 31.33 -3.33 -0.04
CA GLN A 481 32.06 -4.05 1.00
C GLN A 481 31.20 -5.10 1.71
N PHE A 482 29.87 -5.05 1.54
CA PHE A 482 28.96 -6.00 2.15
C PHE A 482 28.68 -7.20 1.23
N VAL A 483 28.71 -8.40 1.82
CA VAL A 483 28.14 -9.63 1.26
C VAL A 483 26.77 -9.80 1.90
N ILE A 484 25.71 -9.70 1.09
CA ILE A 484 24.33 -9.61 1.56
C ILE A 484 23.49 -10.80 1.08
N THR A 485 22.42 -11.16 1.79
CA THR A 485 21.60 -12.35 1.48
C THR A 485 21.10 -12.45 0.03
N PRO A 486 20.83 -11.35 -0.71
CA PRO A 486 20.49 -11.42 -2.13
C PRO A 486 21.66 -11.72 -3.08
N ASP A 487 22.93 -11.64 -2.65
CA ASP A 487 24.08 -11.93 -3.51
C ASP A 487 24.10 -13.41 -3.90
N ARG A 488 24.42 -13.71 -5.16
CA ARG A 488 24.40 -15.11 -5.67
C ARG A 488 25.41 -16.04 -5.00
N ASP A 489 26.51 -15.48 -4.51
CA ASP A 489 27.58 -16.18 -3.80
C ASP A 489 27.43 -16.06 -2.26
N PHE A 490 26.34 -15.48 -1.74
CA PHE A 490 26.16 -15.30 -0.29
C PHE A 490 26.37 -16.59 0.51
N THR A 491 25.72 -17.69 0.11
CA THR A 491 25.80 -18.96 0.84
C THR A 491 27.21 -19.56 0.81
N VAL A 492 27.94 -19.42 -0.30
CA VAL A 492 29.31 -19.96 -0.38
C VAL A 492 30.29 -19.09 0.38
N ALA A 493 30.17 -17.77 0.30
CA ALA A 493 30.97 -16.81 1.06
C ALA A 493 30.71 -16.91 2.58
N LEU A 494 29.48 -17.19 3.00
CA LEU A 494 29.13 -17.43 4.39
C LEU A 494 29.65 -18.78 4.90
N ASN A 495 29.87 -19.77 4.02
CA ASN A 495 30.37 -21.08 4.42
C ASN A 495 31.90 -21.15 4.50
N ASP A 496 32.59 -20.36 3.67
CA ASP A 496 34.06 -20.23 3.61
C ASP A 496 34.44 -18.73 3.57
N PRO A 497 34.41 -18.02 4.70
CA PRO A 497 34.68 -16.58 4.73
C PRO A 497 36.07 -16.23 4.17
N GLY A 498 37.10 -16.98 4.58
CA GLY A 498 38.49 -16.75 4.17
C GLY A 498 38.70 -16.91 2.66
N GLY A 499 38.18 -18.00 2.08
CA GLY A 499 38.30 -18.26 0.64
C GLY A 499 37.59 -17.24 -0.24
N TYR A 500 36.56 -16.57 0.29
CA TYR A 500 35.79 -15.53 -0.41
C TYR A 500 36.17 -14.09 0.00
N GLY A 501 37.23 -13.93 0.81
CA GLY A 501 37.73 -12.61 1.22
C GLY A 501 36.86 -11.88 2.25
N VAL A 502 35.90 -12.57 2.86
CA VAL A 502 35.09 -12.06 3.97
C VAL A 502 35.95 -12.05 5.23
N ARG A 503 36.07 -10.88 5.84
CA ARG A 503 36.90 -10.64 7.03
C ARG A 503 36.07 -10.44 8.29
N PHE A 504 34.85 -9.93 8.14
CA PHE A 504 33.99 -9.58 9.25
C PHE A 504 32.57 -10.11 9.09
N ALA A 505 31.90 -10.33 10.21
CA ALA A 505 30.48 -10.57 10.31
C ALA A 505 29.83 -9.43 11.11
N LEU A 506 28.80 -8.80 10.54
CA LEU A 506 27.99 -7.80 11.23
C LEU A 506 26.65 -8.43 11.61
N VAL A 507 26.41 -8.55 12.92
CA VAL A 507 25.27 -9.28 13.50
C VAL A 507 24.62 -8.51 14.65
N THR A 508 23.35 -8.80 14.90
CA THR A 508 22.58 -8.34 16.07
C THR A 508 22.08 -9.53 16.89
N SER A 509 21.37 -9.27 17.99
CA SER A 509 20.94 -10.29 18.94
C SER A 509 19.87 -11.19 18.33
N ARG A 510 19.80 -12.47 18.75
CA ARG A 510 18.74 -13.39 18.28
C ARG A 510 17.33 -12.96 18.68
N GLN A 511 17.18 -12.12 19.70
CA GLN A 511 15.89 -11.54 20.06
C GLN A 511 15.39 -10.60 18.97
N ASP A 512 16.31 -9.85 18.35
CA ASP A 512 16.00 -8.86 17.33
C ASP A 512 16.10 -9.42 15.90
N SER A 513 16.84 -10.50 15.72
CA SER A 513 17.09 -11.14 14.43
C SER A 513 16.95 -12.67 14.49
N SER A 514 15.72 -13.14 14.75
CA SER A 514 15.41 -14.55 15.00
C SER A 514 15.80 -15.51 13.86
N ALA A 515 15.83 -15.03 12.61
CA ALA A 515 16.15 -15.79 11.41
C ALA A 515 17.45 -15.32 10.71
N ASP A 516 18.35 -14.66 11.45
CA ASP A 516 19.63 -14.18 10.90
C ASP A 516 20.46 -15.34 10.33
N ALA A 517 20.78 -15.26 9.04
CA ALA A 517 21.53 -16.29 8.34
C ALA A 517 22.94 -16.50 8.90
N VAL A 518 23.62 -15.43 9.35
CA VAL A 518 24.96 -15.49 9.93
C VAL A 518 24.90 -16.15 11.31
N ALA A 519 23.96 -15.73 12.17
CA ALA A 519 23.75 -16.33 13.49
C ALA A 519 23.21 -17.78 13.43
N THR A 520 22.63 -18.16 12.30
CA THR A 520 22.21 -19.54 12.01
C THR A 520 23.41 -20.40 11.60
N ARG A 521 24.30 -19.87 10.75
CA ARG A 521 25.53 -20.56 10.32
C ARG A 521 26.57 -20.69 11.44
N TYR A 522 26.65 -19.69 12.30
CA TYR A 522 27.60 -19.60 13.42
C TYR A 522 26.83 -19.38 14.73
N PRO A 523 26.27 -20.45 15.35
CA PRO A 523 25.58 -20.33 16.63
C PRO A 523 26.46 -19.71 17.71
N GLY A 524 25.93 -18.75 18.47
CA GLY A 524 26.68 -18.02 19.49
C GLY A 524 27.54 -16.86 18.95
N ILE A 525 27.57 -16.62 17.63
CA ILE A 525 28.39 -15.53 17.05
C ILE A 525 28.10 -14.18 17.68
N PHE A 526 26.84 -13.86 17.98
CA PHE A 526 26.50 -12.62 18.66
C PHE A 526 27.01 -12.57 20.09
N ASP A 527 27.08 -13.69 20.81
CA ASP A 527 27.39 -13.72 22.24
C ASP A 527 28.90 -13.64 22.49
N ASP A 528 29.66 -14.51 21.83
CA ASP A 528 31.11 -14.70 22.06
C ASP A 528 31.92 -14.94 20.77
N GLY A 529 31.30 -14.74 19.59
CA GLY A 529 31.95 -14.98 18.31
C GLY A 529 31.83 -16.42 17.81
N GLY A 530 31.11 -17.29 18.53
CA GLY A 530 30.78 -18.65 18.08
C GLY A 530 32.00 -19.56 17.91
N GLY A 531 33.12 -19.20 18.55
CA GLY A 531 34.41 -19.91 18.43
C GLY A 531 35.12 -19.77 17.09
N VAL A 532 34.64 -18.90 16.19
CA VAL A 532 35.19 -18.70 14.83
C VAL A 532 35.61 -17.25 14.56
N ALA A 533 35.31 -16.33 15.47
CA ALA A 533 35.54 -14.92 15.28
C ALA A 533 35.76 -14.19 16.60
N THR A 534 36.49 -13.08 16.54
CA THR A 534 36.81 -12.21 17.68
C THR A 534 36.07 -10.88 17.58
N LEU A 535 35.50 -10.41 18.70
CA LEU A 535 34.76 -9.14 18.73
C LEU A 535 35.70 -7.97 18.36
N ALA A 536 35.37 -7.28 17.26
CA ALA A 536 36.13 -6.13 16.77
C ALA A 536 35.51 -4.81 17.24
N ARG A 537 34.18 -4.71 17.26
CA ARG A 537 33.45 -3.49 17.67
C ARG A 537 32.02 -3.81 18.09
N GLN A 538 31.47 -2.97 18.96
CA GLN A 538 30.06 -3.01 19.39
C GLN A 538 29.47 -1.59 19.33
N TRP A 539 28.19 -1.52 18.94
CA TRP A 539 27.37 -0.32 19.03
C TRP A 539 26.09 -0.65 19.79
N GLN A 540 25.59 0.31 20.54
CA GLN A 540 24.35 0.17 21.30
C GLN A 540 23.60 1.51 21.27
N ASP A 541 22.29 1.45 21.08
CA ASP A 541 21.41 2.61 21.15
C ASP A 541 20.83 2.82 22.55
N ASP A 542 20.02 3.86 22.76
CA ASP A 542 19.51 4.22 24.09
C ASP A 542 18.45 3.22 24.61
N SER A 543 17.90 2.35 23.75
CA SER A 543 16.99 1.26 24.16
C SER A 543 17.74 0.00 24.59
N GLY A 544 19.05 -0.09 24.31
CA GLY A 544 19.87 -1.26 24.53
C GLY A 544 20.00 -2.19 23.32
N PHE A 545 19.35 -1.86 22.19
CA PHE A 545 19.50 -2.60 20.94
C PHE A 545 20.95 -2.50 20.45
N THR A 546 21.56 -3.65 20.13
CA THR A 546 23.01 -3.79 20.03
C THR A 546 23.43 -4.45 18.73
N TRP A 547 24.38 -3.83 18.02
CA TRP A 547 25.09 -4.45 16.89
C TRP A 547 26.52 -4.79 17.27
N ARG A 548 27.04 -5.88 16.72
CA ARG A 548 28.42 -6.30 16.91
C ARG A 548 29.07 -6.64 15.57
N LEU A 549 30.31 -6.17 15.42
CA LEU A 549 31.19 -6.55 14.33
C LEU A 549 32.21 -7.54 14.87
N TYR A 550 32.19 -8.74 14.30
CA TYR A 550 33.14 -9.80 14.61
C TYR A 550 34.13 -9.95 13.46
N ARG A 551 35.41 -10.13 13.76
CA ARG A 551 36.45 -10.46 12.78
C ARG A 551 36.65 -11.97 12.78
N PHE A 552 36.52 -12.63 11.63
CA PHE A 552 36.81 -14.06 11.54
C PHE A 552 38.27 -14.31 11.91
N ASP A 553 38.50 -15.37 12.69
CA ASP A 553 39.85 -15.82 12.99
C ASP A 553 40.37 -16.52 11.72
N ASP A 554 41.52 -16.10 11.20
CA ASP A 554 42.08 -16.70 9.98
C ASP A 554 42.17 -18.22 10.16
N GLU A 555 41.46 -19.01 9.36
CA GLU A 555 41.81 -20.41 9.19
C GLU A 555 43.21 -20.42 8.58
N THR A 556 44.24 -20.66 9.41
CA THR A 556 45.53 -21.10 8.89
C THR A 556 45.22 -22.27 7.96
N PRO A 557 45.58 -22.20 6.66
CA PRO A 557 45.43 -23.33 5.77
C PRO A 557 46.13 -24.51 6.43
N SER A 558 45.42 -25.61 6.65
CA SER A 558 46.08 -26.86 6.98
C SER A 558 46.95 -27.23 5.78
N ASP A 559 48.27 -27.09 5.96
CA ASP A 559 49.32 -27.45 5.00
C ASP A 559 49.13 -28.85 4.37
#